data_AF-A0A1D2MAX5-F1
#
_entry.id   AF-A0A1D2MAX5-F1
#
_cell.length_a   1.000
_cell.length_b   1.000
_cell.length_c   1.000
_cell.angle_alpha   90.00
_cell.angle_beta   90.00
_cell.angle_gamma   90.00
#
_symmetry.space_group_name_H-M   'P 1'
#
loop_
_entity.id
_entity.type
_entity.pdbx_description
1 polymer ?
#
loop_
_entity_poly.entity_id
_entity_poly.type
_entity_poly.pdbx_seq_one_letter_code
_entity_poly.pdbx_strand_id
1 'polypeptide(L)'
;MHTERDNLSFVLWLVVIQLNTMPHPFFVKVAVRSGLANYHASKALRDSLGKQPFSNIFSIFFLDDAYVLQDSGLDSWLEAIEKDFNFHEEGISSELIREVTALFQALGFYDPGSPGNVKVYKFWAYLFWLYEALVDANCGGEGNTFNFMKGLKTTSVRAVFMGNVPINMGAPTGYAFHGIQSQTTRQVLTFVGREMEQYSTHMGEAFLGISNSELAVAKQNCNLAGWIQQGVLLLNCCLTHHESGPIYHAWQIFMHFALRHLSYSVKNIPFILFGENVHYKKDFVNPHNNLVVPVYHPDQYAQNPHPVDMTKDWYYVAPFTVANFYLYYAHGRNGLVDWRSIGDIKPGVGYRLTKMAAFCEKKIVYGYQLPEDQRQNLPNNRFVVLL
;
A
#
# COMPACT_ATOMS: atom_id res chain seq x y z
N MET A 1 -7.11 51.28 15.78
CA MET A 1 -8.30 50.41 15.91
C MET A 1 -8.46 49.37 14.79
N HIS A 2 -7.82 49.50 13.62
CA HIS A 2 -7.97 48.50 12.55
C HIS A 2 -6.93 47.36 12.52
N THR A 3 -5.90 47.37 13.36
CA THR A 3 -4.79 46.38 13.31
C THR A 3 -4.88 45.23 14.32
N GLU A 4 -5.79 45.27 15.29
CA GLU A 4 -5.94 44.20 16.29
C GLU A 4 -7.05 43.19 15.94
N ARG A 5 -8.07 43.60 15.17
CA ARG A 5 -9.14 42.67 14.73
C ARG A 5 -8.64 41.65 13.70
N ASP A 6 -7.70 42.03 12.85
CA ASP A 6 -7.19 41.15 11.79
C ASP A 6 -6.15 40.13 12.31
N ASN A 7 -5.44 40.44 13.40
CA ASN A 7 -4.62 39.44 14.08
C ASN A 7 -5.48 38.44 14.87
N LEU A 8 -6.61 38.86 15.45
CA LEU A 8 -7.56 37.94 16.07
C LEU A 8 -8.23 37.02 15.05
N SER A 9 -8.57 37.49 13.85
CA SER A 9 -9.10 36.63 12.79
C SER A 9 -8.04 35.68 12.23
N PHE A 10 -6.78 36.11 12.05
CA PHE A 10 -5.70 35.23 11.58
C PHE A 10 -5.27 34.20 12.64
N VAL A 11 -5.26 34.56 13.92
CA VAL A 11 -5.02 33.61 15.02
C VAL A 11 -6.22 32.67 15.21
N LEU A 12 -7.47 33.12 15.10
CA LEU A 12 -8.61 32.19 15.04
C LEU A 12 -8.57 31.30 13.80
N TRP A 13 -8.12 31.80 12.64
CA TRP A 13 -7.99 30.98 11.42
C TRP A 13 -6.92 29.90 11.57
N LEU A 14 -5.78 30.24 12.18
CA LEU A 14 -4.74 29.25 12.55
C LEU A 14 -5.21 28.28 13.64
N VAL A 15 -5.98 28.74 14.64
CA VAL A 15 -6.56 27.86 15.69
C VAL A 15 -7.69 26.97 15.14
N VAL A 16 -8.42 27.42 14.13
CA VAL A 16 -9.44 26.63 13.41
C VAL A 16 -8.78 25.63 12.44
N ILE A 17 -7.62 25.95 11.87
CA ILE A 17 -6.80 24.99 11.12
C ILE A 17 -6.01 24.05 12.04
N GLN A 18 -5.78 24.42 13.30
CA GLN A 18 -5.35 23.53 14.39
C GLN A 18 -6.54 22.88 15.14
N LEU A 19 -7.69 22.70 14.48
CA LEU A 19 -8.70 21.76 14.97
C LEU A 19 -8.15 20.34 14.85
N ASN A 20 -7.55 19.87 15.95
CA ASN A 20 -7.18 18.48 16.20
C ASN A 20 -8.37 17.56 15.85
N THR A 21 -8.40 16.98 14.66
CA THR A 21 -9.26 15.86 14.37
C THR A 21 -8.64 14.66 15.04
N MET A 22 -8.91 14.45 16.34
CA MET A 22 -8.50 13.21 16.97
C MET A 22 -9.11 12.01 16.21
N PRO A 23 -8.43 10.85 16.14
CA PRO A 23 -9.04 9.62 15.64
C PRO A 23 -10.46 9.45 16.18
N HIS A 24 -11.44 9.26 15.29
CA HIS A 24 -12.84 9.13 15.69
C HIS A 24 -12.90 8.10 16.83
N PRO A 25 -13.46 8.44 18.02
CA PRO A 25 -13.19 7.69 19.25
C PRO A 25 -13.53 6.20 19.18
N PHE A 26 -14.36 5.79 18.22
CA PHE A 26 -14.64 4.40 17.89
C PHE A 26 -13.36 3.61 17.53
N PHE A 27 -12.53 4.11 16.61
CA PHE A 27 -11.32 3.41 16.17
C PHE A 27 -10.31 3.26 17.30
N VAL A 28 -10.14 4.29 18.13
CA VAL A 28 -9.28 4.23 19.34
C VAL A 28 -9.76 3.13 20.28
N LYS A 29 -11.07 3.10 20.58
CA LYS A 29 -11.66 2.09 21.47
C LYS A 29 -11.63 0.68 20.88
N VAL A 30 -11.76 0.54 19.56
CA VAL A 30 -11.62 -0.74 18.84
C VAL A 30 -10.20 -1.26 18.88
N ALA A 31 -9.18 -0.43 18.62
CA ALA A 31 -7.78 -0.85 18.67
C ALA A 31 -7.44 -1.41 20.06
N VAL A 32 -7.80 -0.67 21.12
CA VAL A 32 -7.61 -1.08 22.52
C VAL A 32 -8.46 -2.30 22.92
N ARG A 33 -9.58 -2.57 22.24
CA ARG A 33 -10.53 -3.65 22.56
C ARG A 33 -10.82 -4.56 21.37
N SER A 34 -9.78 -4.94 20.62
CA SER A 34 -9.90 -5.77 19.40
C SER A 34 -10.64 -7.10 19.63
N GLY A 35 -10.58 -7.64 20.86
CA GLY A 35 -11.37 -8.80 21.28
C GLY A 35 -12.89 -8.62 21.18
N LEU A 36 -13.43 -7.40 21.34
CA LEU A 36 -14.86 -7.14 21.13
C LEU A 36 -15.25 -7.19 19.65
N ALA A 37 -14.41 -6.66 18.75
CA ALA A 37 -14.61 -6.79 17.31
C ALA A 37 -14.62 -8.27 16.89
N ASN A 38 -13.68 -9.07 17.41
CA ASN A 38 -13.62 -10.52 17.19
C ASN A 38 -14.90 -11.23 17.69
N TYR A 39 -15.37 -10.88 18.89
CA TYR A 39 -16.55 -11.47 19.51
C TYR A 39 -17.82 -11.21 18.70
N HIS A 40 -18.11 -9.94 18.37
CA HIS A 40 -19.31 -9.59 17.61
C HIS A 40 -19.26 -10.10 16.16
N ALA A 41 -18.09 -10.09 15.52
CA ALA A 41 -17.91 -10.70 14.21
C ALA A 41 -18.18 -12.21 14.26
N SER A 42 -17.71 -12.93 15.28
CA SER A 42 -17.97 -14.37 15.41
C SER A 42 -19.45 -14.71 15.63
N LYS A 43 -20.20 -13.83 16.31
CA LYS A 43 -21.64 -14.02 16.55
C LYS A 43 -22.51 -13.81 15.32
N ALA A 44 -22.15 -12.86 14.46
CA ALA A 44 -22.90 -12.60 13.22
C ALA A 44 -22.99 -13.85 12.32
N LEU A 45 -21.98 -14.72 12.39
CA LEU A 45 -21.71 -15.80 11.45
C LEU A 45 -22.23 -17.19 11.85
N ARG A 46 -22.93 -17.32 12.99
CA ARG A 46 -23.72 -18.52 13.39
C ARG A 46 -23.09 -19.87 13.00
N ASP A 47 -21.97 -20.21 13.64
CA ASP A 47 -21.20 -21.46 13.48
C ASP A 47 -20.56 -21.74 12.11
N SER A 48 -20.57 -20.80 11.15
CA SER A 48 -20.12 -21.09 9.77
C SER A 48 -18.61 -21.39 9.62
N LEU A 49 -17.69 -20.73 10.35
CA LEU A 49 -16.27 -21.11 10.38
C LEU A 49 -15.47 -20.50 11.56
N GLY A 50 -14.56 -21.30 12.11
CA GLY A 50 -13.27 -20.79 12.58
C GLY A 50 -12.28 -20.70 11.41
N LYS A 51 -11.37 -19.73 11.37
CA LYS A 51 -9.93 -20.02 11.65
C LYS A 51 -9.06 -18.79 11.92
N GLN A 52 -9.53 -17.56 11.70
CA GLN A 52 -8.78 -16.35 12.07
C GLN A 52 -9.69 -15.31 12.73
N PRO A 53 -9.22 -14.61 13.78
CA PRO A 53 -9.96 -13.50 14.37
C PRO A 53 -10.03 -12.32 13.40
N PHE A 54 -11.19 -11.65 13.37
CA PHE A 54 -11.48 -10.46 12.56
C PHE A 54 -10.35 -9.40 12.63
N SER A 55 -9.76 -9.19 13.81
CA SER A 55 -8.67 -8.24 14.03
C SER A 55 -7.34 -8.61 13.34
N ASN A 56 -7.10 -9.89 13.01
CA ASN A 56 -5.93 -10.27 12.22
C ASN A 56 -6.14 -9.97 10.74
N ILE A 57 -7.34 -10.31 10.25
CA ILE A 57 -7.81 -10.10 8.88
C ILE A 57 -7.75 -8.61 8.53
N PHE A 58 -8.26 -7.78 9.42
CA PHE A 58 -8.40 -6.34 9.21
C PHE A 58 -7.39 -5.50 10.00
N SER A 59 -6.22 -6.08 10.29
CA SER A 59 -5.17 -5.53 11.17
C SER A 59 -4.73 -4.08 10.87
N ILE A 60 -4.83 -3.60 9.63
CA ILE A 60 -4.54 -2.20 9.27
C ILE A 60 -5.45 -1.17 9.97
N PHE A 61 -6.66 -1.53 10.42
CA PHE A 61 -7.52 -0.64 11.22
C PHE A 61 -7.31 -0.76 12.74
N PHE A 62 -6.41 -1.65 13.17
CA PHE A 62 -6.07 -1.89 14.58
C PHE A 62 -4.61 -1.50 14.89
N LEU A 63 -3.96 -0.72 14.02
CA LEU A 63 -2.59 -0.27 14.23
C LEU A 63 -2.51 0.63 15.48
N ASP A 64 -1.52 0.36 16.34
CA ASP A 64 -1.22 1.17 17.54
C ASP A 64 -0.75 2.61 17.20
N ASP A 65 -0.51 2.91 15.92
CA ASP A 65 -0.08 4.21 15.38
C ASP A 65 -1.23 5.26 15.41
N ALA A 66 -1.78 5.53 16.60
CA ALA A 66 -2.84 6.52 16.86
C ALA A 66 -2.49 7.97 16.45
N TYR A 67 -1.23 8.22 16.04
CA TYR A 67 -0.76 9.49 15.47
C TYR A 67 -1.29 9.77 14.06
N VAL A 68 -1.62 8.74 13.28
CA VAL A 68 -1.91 8.89 11.84
C VAL A 68 -3.25 9.58 11.56
N LEU A 69 -4.21 9.48 12.48
CA LEU A 69 -5.57 9.96 12.28
C LEU A 69 -5.79 11.39 12.80
N GLN A 70 -4.71 12.15 13.08
CA GLN A 70 -4.75 13.47 13.72
C GLN A 70 -4.99 14.66 12.77
N ASP A 71 -4.88 14.45 11.46
CA ASP A 71 -5.06 15.51 10.45
C ASP A 71 -6.46 15.43 9.82
N SER A 72 -6.93 16.56 9.28
CA SER A 72 -8.29 16.90 8.80
C SER A 72 -8.90 15.97 7.73
N GLY A 73 -8.19 14.91 7.36
CA GLY A 73 -8.61 13.88 6.44
C GLY A 73 -9.69 12.94 6.95
N LEU A 74 -10.00 12.86 8.24
CA LEU A 74 -10.92 11.84 8.76
C LEU A 74 -12.38 12.02 8.33
N ASP A 75 -12.92 13.24 8.39
CA ASP A 75 -14.30 13.49 7.92
C ASP A 75 -14.37 13.41 6.38
N SER A 76 -13.38 13.95 5.66
CA SER A 76 -13.30 13.77 4.20
C SER A 76 -13.08 12.31 3.77
N TRP A 77 -12.48 11.48 4.62
CA TRP A 77 -12.35 10.04 4.44
C TRP A 77 -13.69 9.33 4.63
N LEU A 78 -14.43 9.65 5.69
CA LEU A 78 -15.78 9.12 5.90
C LEU A 78 -16.75 9.57 4.80
N GLU A 79 -16.61 10.79 4.28
CA GLU A 79 -17.37 11.30 3.14
C GLU A 79 -16.96 10.64 1.82
N ALA A 80 -15.68 10.42 1.59
CA ALA A 80 -15.21 9.69 0.41
C ALA A 80 -15.65 8.22 0.45
N ILE A 81 -15.64 7.58 1.63
CA ILE A 81 -16.30 6.28 1.81
C ILE A 81 -17.78 6.44 1.51
N GLU A 82 -18.55 7.31 2.17
CA GLU A 82 -20.00 7.41 1.92
C GLU A 82 -20.37 7.71 0.45
N LYS A 83 -19.52 8.43 -0.28
CA LYS A 83 -19.69 8.77 -1.70
C LYS A 83 -19.33 7.62 -2.65
N ASP A 84 -18.20 6.96 -2.42
CA ASP A 84 -17.70 5.86 -3.27
C ASP A 84 -18.34 4.50 -2.86
N PHE A 85 -18.81 4.39 -1.62
CA PHE A 85 -19.47 3.26 -0.99
C PHE A 85 -20.99 3.49 -0.95
N ASN A 86 -21.61 3.43 -2.13
CA ASN A 86 -23.06 3.57 -2.26
C ASN A 86 -23.76 2.32 -1.66
N PHE A 87 -24.03 2.39 -0.37
CA PHE A 87 -24.49 1.29 0.48
C PHE A 87 -25.93 0.90 0.12
N HIS A 88 -26.09 -0.15 -0.69
CA HIS A 88 -27.38 -0.83 -0.83
C HIS A 88 -27.54 -1.80 0.35
N GLU A 89 -28.33 -1.41 1.37
CA GLU A 89 -28.55 -2.20 2.60
C GLU A 89 -29.16 -3.59 2.30
N GLU A 90 -29.76 -3.75 1.11
CA GLU A 90 -30.39 -4.94 0.56
C GLU A 90 -29.51 -6.20 0.55
N GLY A 91 -28.18 -6.06 0.63
CA GLY A 91 -27.23 -7.17 0.60
C GLY A 91 -26.77 -7.71 1.97
N ILE A 92 -27.16 -7.10 3.09
CA ILE A 92 -26.60 -7.40 4.42
C ILE A 92 -27.67 -7.98 5.36
N SER A 93 -27.34 -9.06 6.05
CA SER A 93 -28.29 -9.74 6.94
C SER A 93 -28.65 -8.88 8.16
N SER A 94 -29.92 -8.94 8.59
CA SER A 94 -30.40 -8.24 9.78
C SER A 94 -29.68 -8.68 11.07
N GLU A 95 -29.15 -9.90 11.08
CA GLU A 95 -28.31 -10.44 12.17
C GLU A 95 -26.95 -9.74 12.25
N LEU A 96 -26.32 -9.49 11.10
CA LEU A 96 -25.05 -8.80 11.02
C LEU A 96 -25.19 -7.34 11.46
N ILE A 97 -26.24 -6.65 10.98
CA ILE A 97 -26.62 -5.30 11.45
C ILE A 97 -26.83 -5.28 12.98
N ARG A 98 -27.48 -6.31 13.54
CA ARG A 98 -27.71 -6.46 14.98
C ARG A 98 -26.40 -6.58 15.76
N GLU A 99 -25.42 -7.35 15.28
CA GLU A 99 -24.13 -7.51 15.97
C GLU A 99 -23.20 -6.29 15.82
N VAL A 100 -23.22 -5.58 14.68
CA VAL A 100 -22.51 -4.30 14.54
C VAL A 100 -23.09 -3.25 15.48
N THR A 101 -24.43 -3.18 15.60
CA THR A 101 -25.11 -2.33 16.58
C THR A 101 -24.68 -2.66 18.01
N ALA A 102 -24.62 -3.95 18.36
CA ALA A 102 -24.18 -4.41 19.67
C ALA A 102 -22.70 -4.04 19.96
N LEU A 103 -21.81 -4.15 18.97
CA LEU A 103 -20.41 -3.69 19.08
C LEU A 103 -20.34 -2.18 19.37
N PHE A 104 -21.12 -1.37 18.66
CA PHE A 104 -21.20 0.08 18.90
C PHE A 104 -21.64 0.39 20.33
N GLN A 105 -22.71 -0.24 20.81
CA GLN A 105 -23.20 -0.09 22.17
C GLN A 105 -22.19 -0.56 23.23
N ALA A 106 -21.49 -1.68 23.00
CA ALA A 106 -20.44 -2.20 23.89
C ALA A 106 -19.21 -1.28 24.00
N LEU A 107 -18.97 -0.46 22.97
CA LEU A 107 -17.93 0.58 22.95
C LEU A 107 -18.46 1.96 23.43
N GLY A 108 -19.74 2.07 23.79
CA GLY A 108 -20.36 3.28 24.32
C GLY A 108 -20.89 4.26 23.26
N PHE A 109 -21.19 3.77 22.06
CA PHE A 109 -21.84 4.53 20.97
C PHE A 109 -23.28 4.06 20.81
N TYR A 110 -24.16 4.54 21.70
CA TYR A 110 -25.53 4.03 21.81
C TYR A 110 -26.48 4.46 20.69
N ASP A 111 -26.14 5.53 19.97
CA ASP A 111 -26.81 5.97 18.74
C ASP A 111 -25.83 5.92 17.55
N PRO A 112 -25.79 4.80 16.82
CA PRO A 112 -25.00 4.69 15.59
C PRO A 112 -25.57 5.52 14.42
N GLY A 113 -26.84 5.95 14.48
CA GLY A 113 -27.49 6.77 13.46
C GLY A 113 -27.16 8.26 13.57
N SER A 114 -26.61 8.71 14.70
CA SER A 114 -26.15 10.09 14.87
C SER A 114 -25.12 10.50 13.79
N PRO A 115 -25.12 11.78 13.33
CA PRO A 115 -24.32 12.21 12.18
C PRO A 115 -22.81 11.93 12.27
N GLY A 116 -22.23 11.92 13.48
CA GLY A 116 -20.82 11.58 13.68
C GLY A 116 -20.52 10.08 13.60
N ASN A 117 -21.49 9.22 13.94
CA ASN A 117 -21.29 7.77 13.99
C ASN A 117 -21.71 7.06 12.70
N VAL A 118 -22.70 7.57 11.96
CA VAL A 118 -23.38 6.83 10.87
C VAL A 118 -22.43 6.34 9.77
N LYS A 119 -21.44 7.14 9.39
CA LYS A 119 -20.45 6.79 8.37
C LYS A 119 -19.50 5.68 8.86
N VAL A 120 -19.08 5.74 10.13
CA VAL A 120 -18.27 4.70 10.78
C VAL A 120 -19.07 3.40 10.95
N TYR A 121 -20.36 3.52 11.28
CA TYR A 121 -21.27 2.39 11.45
C TYR A 121 -21.47 1.60 10.14
N LYS A 122 -21.80 2.31 9.04
CA LYS A 122 -21.85 1.73 7.69
C LYS A 122 -20.54 1.02 7.33
N PHE A 123 -19.40 1.66 7.57
CA PHE A 123 -18.09 1.07 7.28
C PHE A 123 -17.85 -0.25 8.06
N TRP A 124 -18.28 -0.34 9.31
CA TRP A 124 -18.15 -1.56 10.11
C TRP A 124 -19.12 -2.68 9.72
N ALA A 125 -20.36 -2.34 9.33
CA ALA A 125 -21.27 -3.29 8.71
C ALA A 125 -20.69 -3.88 7.42
N TYR A 126 -20.05 -3.05 6.60
CA TYR A 126 -19.34 -3.51 5.42
C TYR A 126 -18.17 -4.46 5.74
N LEU A 127 -17.30 -4.13 6.72
CA LEU A 127 -16.19 -5.04 7.08
C LEU A 127 -16.69 -6.39 7.61
N PHE A 128 -17.78 -6.39 8.39
CA PHE A 128 -18.41 -7.63 8.87
C PHE A 128 -18.96 -8.46 7.69
N TRP A 129 -19.63 -7.81 6.74
CA TRP A 129 -20.16 -8.49 5.54
C TRP A 129 -19.04 -9.02 4.64
N LEU A 130 -17.95 -8.26 4.48
CA LEU A 130 -16.78 -8.74 3.73
C LEU A 130 -16.15 -9.95 4.43
N TYR A 131 -16.11 -9.97 5.76
CA TYR A 131 -15.64 -11.16 6.50
C TYR A 131 -16.56 -12.37 6.29
N GLU A 132 -17.88 -12.19 6.35
CA GLU A 132 -18.89 -13.21 6.01
C GLU A 132 -18.69 -13.77 4.59
N ALA A 133 -18.63 -12.89 3.58
CA ALA A 133 -18.48 -13.28 2.18
C ALA A 133 -17.15 -13.99 1.90
N LEU A 134 -16.06 -13.63 2.60
CA LEU A 134 -14.77 -14.34 2.50
C LEU A 134 -14.83 -15.72 3.17
N VAL A 135 -15.51 -15.82 4.32
CA VAL A 135 -15.75 -17.08 5.02
C VAL A 135 -16.54 -18.05 4.14
N ASP A 136 -17.67 -17.60 3.58
CA ASP A 136 -18.54 -18.41 2.72
C ASP A 136 -17.84 -18.83 1.41
N ALA A 137 -17.03 -17.95 0.83
CA ALA A 137 -16.21 -18.25 -0.35
C ALA A 137 -14.98 -19.13 -0.05
N ASN A 138 -14.78 -19.60 1.19
CA ASN A 138 -13.58 -20.29 1.67
C ASN A 138 -12.26 -19.53 1.37
N CYS A 139 -12.36 -18.21 1.26
CA CYS A 139 -11.28 -17.30 0.88
C CYS A 139 -10.41 -16.98 2.10
N GLY A 140 -9.24 -17.62 2.16
CA GLY A 140 -8.30 -17.47 3.26
C GLY A 140 -8.22 -18.68 4.19
N GLY A 141 -8.59 -19.88 3.74
CA GLY A 141 -8.53 -21.12 4.53
C GLY A 141 -7.15 -21.50 5.10
N GLU A 142 -6.05 -20.94 4.58
CA GLU A 142 -4.69 -21.05 5.15
C GLU A 142 -4.28 -19.88 6.06
N GLY A 143 -5.10 -18.82 6.13
CA GLY A 143 -4.81 -17.64 6.94
C GLY A 143 -3.75 -16.69 6.40
N ASN A 144 -3.29 -16.91 5.17
CA ASN A 144 -2.18 -16.18 4.57
C ASN A 144 -2.58 -14.85 3.89
N THR A 145 -3.84 -14.68 3.50
CA THR A 145 -4.38 -13.53 2.73
C THR A 145 -3.91 -12.15 3.19
N PHE A 146 -3.72 -11.96 4.50
CA PHE A 146 -3.42 -10.67 5.14
C PHE A 146 -1.98 -10.55 5.64
N ASN A 147 -1.09 -11.48 5.26
CA ASN A 147 0.30 -11.50 5.74
C ASN A 147 1.05 -10.20 5.49
N PHE A 148 0.76 -9.45 4.41
CA PHE A 148 1.37 -8.15 4.12
C PHE A 148 1.10 -7.06 5.17
N MET A 149 0.06 -7.21 6.00
CA MET A 149 -0.26 -6.27 7.10
C MET A 149 0.22 -6.79 8.47
N LYS A 150 0.60 -8.07 8.57
CA LYS A 150 0.88 -8.73 9.84
C LYS A 150 2.19 -8.21 10.46
N GLY A 151 2.06 -7.34 11.46
CA GLY A 151 3.20 -6.67 12.09
C GLY A 151 3.80 -5.54 11.25
N LEU A 152 3.07 -5.07 10.24
CA LEU A 152 3.47 -3.94 9.39
C LEU A 152 3.59 -2.67 10.23
N LYS A 153 4.79 -2.09 10.27
CA LYS A 153 5.01 -0.75 10.82
C LYS A 153 5.06 0.23 9.66
N THR A 154 4.19 1.24 9.67
CA THR A 154 4.13 2.29 8.64
C THR A 154 5.52 2.91 8.37
N THR A 155 6.25 3.25 9.44
CA THR A 155 7.62 3.78 9.43
C THR A 155 8.70 2.86 8.82
N SER A 156 8.41 1.56 8.65
CA SER A 156 9.30 0.58 8.03
C SER A 156 9.09 0.44 6.52
N VAL A 157 7.98 0.95 5.97
CA VAL A 157 7.72 0.90 4.53
C VAL A 157 8.75 1.76 3.79
N ARG A 158 9.31 1.18 2.73
CA ARG A 158 10.30 1.80 1.84
C ARG A 158 9.82 1.90 0.40
N ALA A 159 8.97 0.98 -0.07
CA ALA A 159 8.37 1.06 -1.39
C ALA A 159 7.07 0.27 -1.40
N VAL A 160 6.18 0.55 -2.35
CA VAL A 160 4.94 -0.21 -2.58
C VAL A 160 4.94 -0.73 -4.01
N PHE A 161 4.68 -2.02 -4.17
CA PHE A 161 4.63 -2.71 -5.46
C PHE A 161 3.22 -3.24 -5.66
N MET A 162 2.47 -2.68 -6.61
CA MET A 162 1.04 -2.95 -6.78
C MET A 162 0.74 -4.02 -7.83
N GLY A 163 0.39 -5.22 -7.38
CA GLY A 163 -0.21 -6.28 -8.19
C GLY A 163 -1.73 -6.13 -8.35
N ASN A 164 -2.31 -6.93 -9.26
CA ASN A 164 -3.75 -6.95 -9.50
C ASN A 164 -4.48 -7.85 -8.48
N VAL A 165 -4.47 -9.16 -8.71
CA VAL A 165 -5.11 -10.20 -7.87
C VAL A 165 -4.11 -11.32 -7.57
N PRO A 166 -4.34 -12.19 -6.56
CA PRO A 166 -3.53 -13.38 -6.35
C PRO A 166 -3.72 -14.39 -7.48
N ILE A 167 -2.67 -15.14 -7.79
CA ILE A 167 -2.67 -16.17 -8.84
C ILE A 167 -3.53 -17.36 -8.39
N ASN A 168 -4.33 -17.91 -9.30
CA ASN A 168 -5.16 -19.10 -9.07
C ASN A 168 -4.38 -20.43 -9.13
N MET A 169 -3.19 -20.48 -8.53
CA MET A 169 -2.34 -21.67 -8.51
C MET A 169 -1.60 -21.78 -7.19
N GLY A 170 -1.83 -22.87 -6.46
CA GLY A 170 -1.38 -23.01 -5.08
C GLY A 170 -2.10 -22.03 -4.14
N ALA A 171 -1.61 -21.91 -2.91
CA ALA A 171 -2.19 -21.03 -1.92
C ALA A 171 -1.53 -19.64 -1.91
N PRO A 172 -2.31 -18.54 -1.85
CA PRO A 172 -1.76 -17.19 -1.84
C PRO A 172 -0.97 -16.93 -0.56
N THR A 173 0.27 -16.42 -0.71
CA THR A 173 1.14 -16.06 0.41
C THR A 173 0.71 -14.81 1.18
N GLY A 174 -0.29 -14.08 0.65
CA GLY A 174 -0.71 -12.76 1.14
C GLY A 174 0.09 -11.59 0.59
N TYR A 175 1.08 -11.83 -0.26
CA TYR A 175 1.94 -10.81 -0.86
C TYR A 175 1.82 -10.86 -2.38
N ALA A 176 1.79 -9.69 -3.04
CA ALA A 176 1.87 -9.63 -4.49
C ALA A 176 3.17 -10.29 -5.00
N PHE A 177 3.11 -10.99 -6.13
CA PHE A 177 4.27 -11.60 -6.81
C PHE A 177 5.11 -12.61 -6.01
N HIS A 178 4.80 -12.92 -4.74
CA HIS A 178 5.72 -13.65 -3.86
C HIS A 178 5.31 -15.10 -3.60
N GLY A 179 6.26 -16.02 -3.74
CA GLY A 179 6.23 -17.40 -3.23
C GLY A 179 5.38 -18.38 -4.04
N ILE A 180 4.46 -17.89 -4.88
CA ILE A 180 3.83 -18.67 -5.94
C ILE A 180 4.68 -18.54 -7.22
N GLN A 181 4.93 -19.67 -7.88
CA GLN A 181 5.54 -19.66 -9.22
C GLN A 181 4.62 -18.98 -10.23
N SER A 182 5.06 -17.86 -10.78
CA SER A 182 4.28 -17.10 -11.76
C SER A 182 5.16 -16.55 -12.89
N GLN A 183 4.58 -16.41 -14.08
CA GLN A 183 5.26 -15.75 -15.19
C GLN A 183 5.52 -14.28 -14.87
N THR A 184 4.54 -13.61 -14.27
CA THR A 184 4.59 -12.20 -13.86
C THR A 184 5.80 -11.90 -12.97
N THR A 185 6.01 -12.69 -11.92
CA THR A 185 7.19 -12.57 -11.04
C THR A 185 8.48 -12.86 -11.78
N ARG A 186 8.51 -13.88 -12.65
CA ARG A 186 9.69 -14.18 -13.48
C ARG A 186 10.05 -13.03 -14.42
N GLN A 187 9.06 -12.26 -14.89
CA GLN A 187 9.29 -11.06 -15.68
C GLN A 187 9.77 -9.88 -14.82
N VAL A 188 9.17 -9.60 -13.66
CA VAL A 188 9.69 -8.60 -12.68
C VAL A 188 11.16 -8.90 -12.33
N LEU A 189 11.50 -10.17 -12.09
CA LEU A 189 12.87 -10.64 -11.86
C LEU A 189 13.78 -10.54 -13.10
N THR A 190 13.21 -10.55 -14.31
CA THR A 190 13.97 -10.30 -15.55
C THR A 190 14.28 -8.81 -15.70
N PHE A 191 13.32 -7.94 -15.41
CA PHE A 191 13.51 -6.49 -15.53
C PHE A 191 14.49 -5.94 -14.50
N VAL A 192 14.40 -6.33 -13.21
CA VAL A 192 15.42 -5.95 -12.22
C VAL A 192 16.81 -6.45 -12.60
N GLY A 193 16.91 -7.67 -13.17
CA GLY A 193 18.17 -8.22 -13.67
C GLY A 193 18.78 -7.37 -14.77
N ARG A 194 18.01 -7.06 -15.81
CA ARG A 194 18.43 -6.21 -16.94
C ARG A 194 18.80 -4.79 -16.50
N GLU A 195 17.99 -4.19 -15.64
CA GLU A 195 18.23 -2.83 -15.14
C GLU A 195 19.54 -2.79 -14.33
N MET A 196 19.75 -3.74 -13.40
CA MET A 196 21.00 -3.80 -12.64
C MET A 196 22.22 -4.12 -13.53
N GLU A 197 22.06 -4.95 -14.57
CA GLU A 197 23.12 -5.25 -15.56
C GLU A 197 23.54 -4.02 -16.38
N GLN A 198 22.59 -3.15 -16.73
CA GLN A 198 22.87 -1.88 -17.40
C GLN A 198 23.86 -1.04 -16.57
N TYR A 199 23.59 -0.85 -15.27
CA TYR A 199 24.49 -0.11 -14.39
C TYR A 199 25.78 -0.87 -14.05
N SER A 200 25.71 -2.18 -13.77
CA SER A 200 26.88 -2.94 -13.32
C SER A 200 27.93 -3.14 -14.42
N THR A 201 27.47 -3.38 -15.65
CA THR A 201 28.34 -3.73 -16.77
C THR A 201 28.66 -2.52 -17.63
N HIS A 202 27.67 -1.70 -17.99
CA HIS A 202 27.85 -0.59 -18.93
C HIS A 202 28.28 0.72 -18.24
N MET A 203 27.91 0.92 -16.97
CA MET A 203 28.37 2.07 -16.16
C MET A 203 29.48 1.73 -15.15
N GLY A 204 29.92 0.47 -15.09
CA GLY A 204 31.00 0.01 -14.21
C GLY A 204 30.63 -0.11 -12.72
N GLU A 205 29.36 0.03 -12.36
CA GLU A 205 28.88 0.01 -10.98
C GLU A 205 28.67 -1.44 -10.48
N ALA A 206 29.74 -2.24 -10.53
CA ALA A 206 29.74 -3.69 -10.35
C ALA A 206 29.07 -4.21 -9.06
N PHE A 207 28.88 -3.36 -8.05
CA PHE A 207 28.18 -3.70 -6.81
C PHE A 207 26.68 -4.00 -7.02
N LEU A 208 26.09 -3.53 -8.13
CA LEU A 208 24.69 -3.77 -8.50
C LEU A 208 24.46 -5.13 -9.15
N GLY A 209 25.50 -5.74 -9.73
CA GLY A 209 25.37 -6.93 -10.57
C GLY A 209 24.72 -8.10 -9.83
N ILE A 210 23.67 -8.65 -10.45
CA ILE A 210 22.99 -9.89 -10.03
C ILE A 210 23.40 -10.98 -11.02
N SER A 211 23.87 -12.13 -10.55
CA SER A 211 24.34 -13.18 -11.45
C SER A 211 23.17 -13.91 -12.14
N ASN A 212 23.45 -14.49 -13.31
CA ASN A 212 22.49 -15.35 -14.01
C ASN A 212 22.03 -16.56 -13.17
N SER A 213 22.89 -17.09 -12.29
CA SER A 213 22.51 -18.17 -11.37
C SER A 213 21.64 -17.68 -10.20
N GLU A 214 21.91 -16.50 -9.64
CA GLU A 214 21.05 -15.86 -8.63
C GLU A 214 19.65 -15.59 -9.22
N LEU A 215 19.57 -15.06 -10.44
CA LEU A 215 18.30 -14.81 -11.14
C LEU A 215 17.57 -16.11 -11.50
N ALA A 216 18.27 -17.17 -11.91
CA ALA A 216 17.65 -18.46 -12.23
C ALA A 216 16.97 -19.08 -11.00
N VAL A 217 17.65 -19.10 -9.85
CA VAL A 217 17.09 -19.61 -8.58
C VAL A 217 15.90 -18.76 -8.14
N ALA A 218 16.01 -17.43 -8.22
CA ALA A 218 14.90 -16.53 -7.90
C ALA A 218 13.67 -16.75 -8.80
N LYS A 219 13.87 -16.95 -10.10
CA LYS A 219 12.79 -17.24 -11.07
C LYS A 219 12.13 -18.60 -10.83
N GLN A 220 12.86 -19.57 -10.26
CA GLN A 220 12.35 -20.88 -9.93
C GLN A 220 11.46 -20.86 -8.68
N ASN A 221 11.83 -20.13 -7.63
CA ASN A 221 11.08 -20.09 -6.37
C ASN A 221 10.14 -18.88 -6.20
N CYS A 222 10.30 -17.82 -7.01
CA CYS A 222 9.56 -16.56 -6.90
C CYS A 222 9.62 -15.95 -5.48
N ASN A 223 10.70 -16.21 -4.74
CA ASN A 223 10.88 -15.73 -3.38
C ASN A 223 11.37 -14.27 -3.39
N LEU A 224 10.61 -13.38 -2.74
CA LEU A 224 10.86 -11.95 -2.63
C LEU A 224 11.00 -11.52 -1.14
N ALA A 225 11.19 -12.47 -0.21
CA ALA A 225 11.22 -12.17 1.21
C ALA A 225 12.36 -11.21 1.60
N GLY A 226 13.50 -11.24 0.91
CA GLY A 226 14.57 -10.24 1.08
C GLY A 226 14.20 -8.82 0.66
N TRP A 227 13.19 -8.61 -0.20
CA TRP A 227 12.61 -7.28 -0.45
C TRP A 227 11.58 -6.91 0.63
N ILE A 228 10.72 -7.85 1.02
CA ILE A 228 9.73 -7.67 2.10
C ILE A 228 10.44 -7.26 3.41
N GLN A 229 11.53 -7.95 3.78
CA GLN A 229 12.35 -7.66 4.96
C GLN A 229 13.03 -6.29 4.93
N GLN A 230 13.15 -5.64 3.76
CA GLN A 230 13.66 -4.27 3.59
C GLN A 230 12.54 -3.22 3.57
N GLY A 231 11.28 -3.60 3.77
CA GLY A 231 10.14 -2.69 3.75
C GLY A 231 9.49 -2.49 2.38
N VAL A 232 9.75 -3.36 1.40
CA VAL A 232 9.00 -3.34 0.13
C VAL A 232 7.65 -4.03 0.33
N LEU A 233 6.58 -3.24 0.37
CA LEU A 233 5.21 -3.72 0.53
C LEU A 233 4.67 -4.26 -0.80
N LEU A 234 4.58 -5.58 -0.92
CA LEU A 234 4.05 -6.26 -2.10
C LEU A 234 2.53 -6.43 -1.97
N LEU A 235 1.76 -5.57 -2.64
CA LEU A 235 0.35 -5.32 -2.36
C LEU A 235 -0.53 -5.62 -3.58
N ASN A 236 -1.58 -6.44 -3.44
CA ASN A 236 -2.55 -6.66 -4.53
C ASN A 236 -3.73 -5.69 -4.41
N CYS A 237 -4.36 -5.33 -5.54
CA CYS A 237 -5.61 -4.58 -5.59
C CYS A 237 -6.84 -5.41 -5.19
N CYS A 238 -6.75 -6.74 -5.25
CA CYS A 238 -7.63 -7.64 -4.52
C CYS A 238 -6.85 -8.68 -3.74
N LEU A 239 -7.35 -9.07 -2.57
CA LEU A 239 -6.66 -10.03 -1.72
C LEU A 239 -7.10 -11.49 -1.96
N THR A 240 -8.15 -11.68 -2.77
CA THR A 240 -8.63 -12.99 -3.25
C THR A 240 -8.60 -13.05 -4.76
N HIS A 241 -8.54 -14.26 -5.34
CA HIS A 241 -8.47 -14.45 -6.79
C HIS A 241 -9.71 -13.95 -7.56
N HIS A 242 -10.88 -13.84 -6.94
CA HIS A 242 -12.10 -13.35 -7.61
C HIS A 242 -11.88 -12.03 -8.35
N GLU A 243 -11.99 -12.05 -9.68
CA GLU A 243 -11.79 -10.88 -10.56
C GLU A 243 -13.09 -10.12 -10.88
N SER A 244 -14.23 -10.56 -10.32
CA SER A 244 -15.53 -9.93 -10.49
C SER A 244 -16.49 -10.24 -9.33
N GLY A 245 -17.66 -9.60 -9.32
CA GLY A 245 -18.70 -9.79 -8.30
C GLY A 245 -18.49 -8.99 -7.00
N PRO A 246 -19.33 -9.22 -5.97
CA PRO A 246 -19.36 -8.40 -4.76
C PRO A 246 -18.03 -8.37 -3.99
N ILE A 247 -17.36 -9.52 -3.82
CA ILE A 247 -16.07 -9.63 -3.10
C ILE A 247 -14.96 -8.87 -3.84
N TYR A 248 -14.93 -8.90 -5.17
CA TYR A 248 -13.98 -8.11 -5.97
C TYR A 248 -14.23 -6.61 -5.77
N HIS A 249 -15.47 -6.16 -5.90
CA HIS A 249 -15.83 -4.75 -5.72
C HIS A 249 -15.48 -4.26 -4.30
N ALA A 250 -15.77 -5.07 -3.29
CA ALA A 250 -15.36 -4.86 -1.91
C ALA A 250 -13.84 -4.67 -1.80
N TRP A 251 -13.04 -5.58 -2.37
CA TRP A 251 -11.60 -5.40 -2.36
C TRP A 251 -11.14 -4.10 -3.02
N GLN A 252 -11.79 -3.64 -4.10
CA GLN A 252 -11.43 -2.35 -4.70
C GLN A 252 -11.59 -1.20 -3.71
N ILE A 253 -12.70 -1.16 -2.97
CA ILE A 253 -13.01 -0.17 -1.93
C ILE A 253 -12.02 -0.27 -0.77
N PHE A 254 -11.81 -1.47 -0.23
CA PHE A 254 -10.84 -1.71 0.85
C PHE A 254 -9.45 -1.24 0.44
N MET A 255 -9.03 -1.52 -0.79
CA MET A 255 -7.72 -1.11 -1.30
C MET A 255 -7.62 0.37 -1.62
N HIS A 256 -8.69 1.04 -2.06
CA HIS A 256 -8.74 2.51 -2.14
C HIS A 256 -8.45 3.15 -0.79
N PHE A 257 -9.06 2.62 0.28
CA PHE A 257 -8.77 3.08 1.63
C PHE A 257 -7.32 2.80 2.04
N ALA A 258 -6.87 1.54 1.93
CA ALA A 258 -5.56 1.13 2.41
C ALA A 258 -4.43 1.93 1.73
N LEU A 259 -4.58 2.24 0.45
CA LEU A 259 -3.64 3.08 -0.30
C LEU A 259 -3.67 4.55 0.13
N ARG A 260 -4.85 5.17 0.26
CA ARG A 260 -4.93 6.55 0.78
C ARG A 260 -4.31 6.64 2.16
N HIS A 261 -4.69 5.74 3.07
CA HIS A 261 -4.14 5.68 4.41
C HIS A 261 -2.60 5.56 4.38
N LEU A 262 -2.06 4.56 3.66
CA LEU A 262 -0.62 4.36 3.54
C LEU A 262 0.10 5.59 2.96
N SER A 263 -0.48 6.21 1.94
CA SER A 263 0.08 7.38 1.25
C SER A 263 0.11 8.67 2.08
N TYR A 264 -0.84 8.83 3.02
CA TYR A 264 -0.81 9.92 4.00
C TYR A 264 0.10 9.61 5.20
N SER A 265 0.08 8.36 5.68
CA SER A 265 0.85 7.90 6.84
C SER A 265 2.35 7.85 6.59
N VAL A 266 2.75 7.42 5.40
CA VAL A 266 4.13 7.24 5.00
C VAL A 266 4.42 8.20 3.86
N LYS A 267 5.25 9.21 4.15
CA LYS A 267 5.65 10.21 3.17
C LYS A 267 6.99 9.84 2.55
N ASN A 268 7.17 10.29 1.31
CA ASN A 268 8.34 10.13 0.49
C ASN A 268 8.71 8.66 0.23
N ILE A 269 7.73 7.84 -0.17
CA ILE A 269 7.97 6.49 -0.70
C ILE A 269 7.49 6.34 -2.16
N PRO A 270 8.12 5.47 -2.96
CA PRO A 270 7.69 5.15 -4.32
C PRO A 270 6.60 4.05 -4.34
N PHE A 271 5.57 4.30 -5.13
CA PHE A 271 4.49 3.38 -5.49
C PHE A 271 4.69 2.95 -6.95
N ILE A 272 5.13 1.71 -7.16
CA ILE A 272 5.35 1.13 -8.49
C ILE A 272 4.09 0.36 -8.91
N LEU A 273 3.45 0.81 -9.99
CA LEU A 273 2.13 0.35 -10.43
C LEU A 273 2.28 -0.46 -11.74
N PHE A 274 1.95 -1.76 -11.70
CA PHE A 274 2.15 -2.68 -12.81
C PHE A 274 0.90 -2.83 -13.71
N GLY A 275 0.71 -1.89 -14.65
CA GLY A 275 -0.29 -1.97 -15.73
C GLY A 275 -1.63 -1.26 -15.45
N GLU A 276 -2.44 -1.13 -16.51
CA GLU A 276 -3.64 -0.25 -16.50
C GLU A 276 -4.68 -0.62 -15.43
N ASN A 277 -4.84 -1.92 -15.10
CA ASN A 277 -5.72 -2.40 -14.03
C ASN A 277 -5.34 -1.89 -12.62
N VAL A 278 -4.15 -1.31 -12.45
CA VAL A 278 -3.72 -0.66 -11.22
C VAL A 278 -3.35 0.81 -11.42
N HIS A 279 -3.29 1.33 -12.65
CA HIS A 279 -2.97 2.73 -12.90
C HIS A 279 -4.02 3.70 -12.35
N TYR A 280 -5.31 3.36 -12.35
CA TYR A 280 -6.33 4.19 -11.71
C TYR A 280 -6.17 4.26 -10.18
N LYS A 281 -5.37 3.37 -9.57
CA LYS A 281 -5.01 3.47 -8.14
C LYS A 281 -4.10 4.67 -7.84
N LYS A 282 -3.48 5.29 -8.86
CA LYS A 282 -2.70 6.52 -8.69
C LYS A 282 -3.51 7.64 -8.02
N ASP A 283 -4.82 7.70 -8.29
CA ASP A 283 -5.73 8.74 -7.76
C ASP A 283 -6.01 8.57 -6.25
N PHE A 284 -5.48 7.49 -5.65
CA PHE A 284 -5.52 7.17 -4.22
C PHE A 284 -4.16 7.31 -3.55
N VAL A 285 -3.09 7.60 -4.31
CA VAL A 285 -1.78 7.98 -3.80
C VAL A 285 -1.67 9.49 -3.90
N ASN A 286 -1.42 10.19 -2.79
CA ASN A 286 -1.16 11.63 -2.82
C ASN A 286 0.19 11.87 -3.52
N PRO A 287 0.20 12.45 -4.74
CA PRO A 287 1.42 12.60 -5.50
C PRO A 287 2.35 13.59 -4.82
N HIS A 288 1.85 14.66 -4.18
CA HIS A 288 2.67 15.67 -3.50
C HIS A 288 3.51 15.14 -2.34
N ASN A 289 3.14 13.98 -1.79
CA ASN A 289 3.87 13.32 -0.71
C ASN A 289 4.67 12.09 -1.18
N ASN A 290 4.46 11.56 -2.41
CA ASN A 290 4.95 10.24 -2.81
C ASN A 290 5.24 10.14 -4.30
N LEU A 291 6.22 9.33 -4.67
CA LEU A 291 6.52 9.05 -6.08
C LEU A 291 5.55 7.99 -6.63
N VAL A 292 4.92 8.25 -7.77
CA VAL A 292 4.11 7.25 -8.48
C VAL A 292 4.83 6.85 -9.77
N VAL A 293 5.15 5.56 -9.91
CA VAL A 293 5.90 5.01 -11.04
C VAL A 293 5.01 4.00 -11.78
N PRO A 294 4.20 4.44 -12.76
CA PRO A 294 3.44 3.53 -13.62
C PRO A 294 4.38 2.84 -14.60
N VAL A 295 4.22 1.54 -14.78
CA VAL A 295 4.91 0.76 -15.82
C VAL A 295 3.95 -0.24 -16.45
N TYR A 296 4.19 -0.65 -17.69
CA TYR A 296 3.38 -1.68 -18.33
C TYR A 296 3.34 -2.98 -17.52
N HIS A 297 2.23 -3.72 -17.59
CA HIS A 297 2.16 -5.03 -16.94
C HIS A 297 3.30 -5.92 -17.46
N PRO A 298 4.11 -6.53 -16.58
CA PRO A 298 5.38 -7.13 -16.97
C PRO A 298 5.23 -8.27 -18.00
N ASP A 299 4.11 -9.03 -17.94
CA ASP A 299 3.83 -10.07 -18.93
C ASP A 299 3.42 -9.52 -20.31
N GLN A 300 2.70 -8.39 -20.35
CA GLN A 300 2.31 -7.75 -21.61
C GLN A 300 3.54 -7.14 -22.30
N TYR A 301 4.37 -6.45 -21.52
CA TYR A 301 5.61 -5.85 -22.01
C TYR A 301 6.62 -6.92 -22.48
N ALA A 302 6.69 -8.07 -21.80
CA ALA A 302 7.54 -9.18 -22.24
C ALA A 302 7.06 -9.85 -23.54
N GLN A 303 5.75 -9.80 -23.86
CA GLN A 303 5.19 -10.33 -25.11
C GLN A 303 5.32 -9.33 -26.27
N ASN A 304 5.18 -8.02 -26.00
CA ASN A 304 5.30 -6.97 -26.99
C ASN A 304 6.08 -5.76 -26.43
N PRO A 305 7.42 -5.76 -26.54
CA PRO A 305 8.29 -4.69 -26.02
C PRO A 305 8.34 -3.46 -26.95
N HIS A 306 7.19 -3.07 -27.50
CA HIS A 306 7.00 -1.87 -28.31
C HIS A 306 5.87 -1.03 -27.72
N PRO A 307 6.12 -0.37 -26.57
CA PRO A 307 5.12 0.45 -25.91
C PRO A 307 4.74 1.67 -26.75
N VAL A 308 3.46 2.03 -26.68
CA VAL A 308 2.93 3.27 -27.26
C VAL A 308 3.26 4.47 -26.36
N ASP A 309 3.37 4.24 -25.05
CA ASP A 309 3.62 5.25 -24.02
C ASP A 309 4.97 4.99 -23.34
N MET A 310 6.02 5.67 -23.80
CA MET A 310 7.38 5.53 -23.25
C MET A 310 7.46 5.90 -21.77
N THR A 311 6.51 6.66 -21.21
CA THR A 311 6.51 7.01 -19.78
C THR A 311 6.20 5.82 -18.85
N LYS A 312 5.82 4.68 -19.44
CA LYS A 312 5.55 3.39 -18.76
C LYS A 312 6.51 2.27 -19.18
N ASP A 313 7.47 2.57 -20.06
CA ASP A 313 8.44 1.61 -20.57
C ASP A 313 9.44 1.19 -19.48
N TRP A 314 9.63 -0.12 -19.27
CA TRP A 314 10.48 -0.61 -18.20
C TRP A 314 11.96 -0.22 -18.31
N TYR A 315 12.47 -0.05 -19.53
CA TYR A 315 13.88 0.28 -19.78
C TYR A 315 14.13 1.79 -19.63
N TYR A 316 13.21 2.62 -20.14
CA TYR A 316 13.26 4.07 -20.04
C TYR A 316 12.99 4.57 -18.61
N VAL A 317 12.03 3.95 -17.91
CA VAL A 317 11.63 4.35 -16.55
C VAL A 317 12.65 3.88 -15.49
N ALA A 318 13.32 2.75 -15.71
CA ALA A 318 14.25 2.13 -14.74
C ALA A 318 13.70 2.14 -13.28
N PRO A 319 12.53 1.53 -13.04
CA PRO A 319 11.72 1.76 -11.84
C PRO A 319 12.43 1.44 -10.52
N PHE A 320 13.36 0.47 -10.49
CA PHE A 320 14.07 0.10 -9.26
C PHE A 320 15.12 1.16 -8.87
N THR A 321 15.83 1.68 -9.87
CA THR A 321 16.84 2.74 -9.70
C THR A 321 16.19 4.08 -9.40
N VAL A 322 15.12 4.43 -10.10
CA VAL A 322 14.29 5.62 -9.81
C VAL A 322 13.74 5.60 -8.37
N ALA A 323 13.23 4.45 -7.91
CA ALA A 323 12.80 4.28 -6.52
C ALA A 323 13.94 4.56 -5.52
N ASN A 324 15.14 4.04 -5.76
CA ASN A 324 16.30 4.28 -4.89
C ASN A 324 16.80 5.74 -4.92
N PHE A 325 16.77 6.41 -6.09
CA PHE A 325 17.09 7.84 -6.17
C PHE A 325 16.16 8.69 -5.30
N TYR A 326 14.86 8.43 -5.40
CA TYR A 326 13.84 9.12 -4.61
C TYR A 326 13.99 8.85 -3.11
N LEU A 327 14.22 7.58 -2.73
CA LEU A 327 14.44 7.18 -1.34
C LEU A 327 15.72 7.76 -0.73
N TYR A 328 16.80 7.83 -1.51
CA TYR A 328 18.03 8.49 -1.08
C TYR A 328 17.84 9.99 -0.89
N TYR A 329 17.13 10.66 -1.80
CA TYR A 329 16.86 12.09 -1.67
C TYR A 329 16.05 12.41 -0.39
N ALA A 330 15.05 11.60 -0.08
CA ALA A 330 14.16 11.82 1.05
C ALA A 330 14.71 11.37 2.41
N HIS A 331 15.42 10.23 2.46
CA HIS A 331 15.79 9.55 3.71
C HIS A 331 17.29 9.18 3.80
N GLY A 332 18.08 9.60 2.82
CA GLY A 332 19.49 9.22 2.69
C GLY A 332 19.68 7.70 2.56
N ARG A 333 20.85 7.22 2.99
CA ARG A 333 21.23 5.80 2.93
C ARG A 333 20.25 4.86 3.65
N ASN A 334 19.52 5.33 4.66
CA ASN A 334 18.63 4.51 5.48
C ASN A 334 17.25 4.26 4.84
N GLY A 335 16.93 4.96 3.75
CA GLY A 335 15.74 4.72 2.93
C GLY A 335 15.95 3.69 1.82
N LEU A 336 17.20 3.45 1.40
CA LEU A 336 17.55 2.65 0.23
C LEU A 336 17.17 1.17 0.36
N VAL A 337 16.80 0.57 -0.77
CA VAL A 337 16.54 -0.87 -0.91
C VAL A 337 17.64 -1.52 -1.75
N ASP A 338 18.20 -2.63 -1.26
CA ASP A 338 19.12 -3.48 -2.02
C ASP A 338 18.32 -4.47 -2.88
N TRP A 339 18.08 -4.08 -4.13
CA TRP A 339 17.31 -4.88 -5.09
C TRP A 339 17.94 -6.24 -5.42
N ARG A 340 19.24 -6.43 -5.17
CA ARG A 340 19.91 -7.73 -5.27
C ARG A 340 19.49 -8.72 -4.17
N SER A 341 18.93 -8.25 -3.06
CA SER A 341 18.42 -9.11 -1.98
C SER A 341 17.11 -9.80 -2.31
N ILE A 342 17.15 -10.63 -3.35
CA ILE A 342 16.07 -11.49 -3.84
C ILE A 342 16.16 -12.84 -3.12
N GLY A 343 15.02 -13.39 -2.73
CA GLY A 343 14.92 -14.52 -1.82
C GLY A 343 15.15 -14.09 -0.38
N ASP A 344 16.40 -13.77 -0.05
CA ASP A 344 16.87 -13.42 1.30
C ASP A 344 17.80 -12.20 1.26
N ILE A 345 18.02 -11.57 2.41
CA ILE A 345 19.03 -10.51 2.58
C ILE A 345 20.42 -11.07 2.25
N LYS A 346 21.04 -10.59 1.17
CA LYS A 346 22.33 -11.12 0.71
C LYS A 346 23.49 -10.54 1.54
N PRO A 347 24.52 -11.35 1.85
CA PRO A 347 25.74 -10.88 2.49
C PRO A 347 26.30 -9.62 1.83
N GLY A 348 26.80 -8.67 2.63
CA GLY A 348 27.31 -7.39 2.13
C GLY A 348 26.23 -6.35 1.78
N VAL A 349 24.97 -6.54 2.17
CA VAL A 349 23.89 -5.54 1.97
C VAL A 349 24.29 -4.14 2.43
N GLY A 350 24.89 -4.02 3.62
CA GLY A 350 25.35 -2.72 4.14
C GLY A 350 26.40 -2.03 3.26
N TYR A 351 27.26 -2.79 2.56
CA TYR A 351 28.21 -2.26 1.59
C TYR A 351 27.51 -1.82 0.30
N ARG A 352 26.59 -2.63 -0.24
CA ARG A 352 25.81 -2.26 -1.43
C ARG A 352 24.98 -1.00 -1.19
N LEU A 353 24.34 -0.86 -0.03
CA LEU A 353 23.61 0.36 0.34
C LEU A 353 24.53 1.59 0.48
N THR A 354 25.76 1.43 0.98
CA THR A 354 26.76 2.52 0.98
C THR A 354 27.16 2.92 -0.44
N LYS A 355 27.37 1.95 -1.34
CA LYS A 355 27.73 2.22 -2.73
C LYS A 355 26.57 2.81 -3.52
N MET A 356 25.34 2.36 -3.29
CA MET A 356 24.12 2.96 -3.85
C MET A 356 23.96 4.41 -3.38
N ALA A 357 24.16 4.69 -2.08
CA ALA A 357 24.13 6.06 -1.57
C ALA A 357 25.13 6.98 -2.28
N ALA A 358 26.39 6.54 -2.44
CA ALA A 358 27.42 7.31 -3.15
C ALA A 358 27.13 7.43 -4.66
N PHE A 359 26.53 6.42 -5.29
CA PHE A 359 26.07 6.46 -6.67
C PHE A 359 24.94 7.49 -6.85
N CYS A 360 23.94 7.48 -5.96
CA CYS A 360 22.86 8.45 -5.95
C CYS A 360 23.39 9.87 -5.76
N GLU A 361 24.25 10.10 -4.76
CA GLU A 361 24.90 11.39 -4.50
C GLU A 361 25.62 11.92 -5.74
N LYS A 362 26.51 11.11 -6.33
CA LYS A 362 27.27 11.43 -7.54
C LYS A 362 26.34 11.82 -8.69
N LYS A 363 25.32 11.01 -8.97
CA LYS A 363 24.40 11.21 -10.10
C LYS A 363 23.46 12.41 -9.90
N ILE A 364 23.01 12.67 -8.67
CA ILE A 364 22.26 13.88 -8.30
C ILE A 364 23.11 15.14 -8.54
N VAL A 365 24.38 15.13 -8.12
CA VAL A 365 25.32 16.24 -8.35
C VAL A 365 25.59 16.50 -9.84
N TYR A 366 25.62 15.45 -10.67
CA TYR A 366 25.76 15.58 -12.14
C TYR A 366 24.44 15.77 -12.89
N GLY A 367 23.33 16.07 -12.20
CA GLY A 367 22.07 16.45 -12.83
C GLY A 367 21.32 15.29 -13.48
N TYR A 368 21.16 14.16 -12.79
CA TYR A 368 20.20 13.09 -13.10
C TYR A 368 18.88 13.24 -12.37
N GLN A 369 17.77 12.88 -13.05
CA GLN A 369 16.52 13.57 -12.76
C GLN A 369 15.22 12.82 -13.21
N LEU A 370 14.05 13.22 -12.67
CA LEU A 370 12.71 12.63 -12.89
C LEU A 370 11.81 13.42 -13.89
N PRO A 371 10.71 12.83 -14.40
CA PRO A 371 9.68 13.50 -15.23
C PRO A 371 8.99 14.70 -14.58
N GLU A 372 8.47 15.64 -15.39
CA GLU A 372 7.98 16.97 -14.94
C GLU A 372 6.75 16.94 -14.02
N ASP A 373 5.83 16.03 -14.30
CA ASP A 373 4.67 15.68 -13.47
C ASP A 373 5.08 15.15 -12.08
N GLN A 374 6.29 14.58 -11.96
CA GLN A 374 6.83 14.02 -10.72
C GLN A 374 7.72 15.01 -9.95
N ARG A 375 8.22 16.07 -10.59
CA ARG A 375 9.03 17.13 -9.95
C ARG A 375 8.26 17.98 -8.96
N GLN A 376 6.99 18.28 -9.26
CA GLN A 376 6.13 19.16 -8.45
C GLN A 376 5.92 18.68 -7.02
N ASN A 377 6.29 17.42 -6.77
CA ASN A 377 6.08 16.68 -5.53
C ASN A 377 7.38 16.53 -4.71
N LEU A 378 8.45 17.20 -5.12
CA LEU A 378 9.73 17.22 -4.42
C LEU A 378 9.96 18.59 -3.79
N PRO A 379 10.39 18.65 -2.51
CA PRO A 379 10.84 19.91 -1.93
C PRO A 379 12.05 20.42 -2.73
N ASN A 380 11.96 21.64 -3.26
CA ASN A 380 13.00 22.40 -3.97
C ASN A 380 13.19 22.18 -5.48
N ASN A 381 12.24 21.55 -6.17
CA ASN A 381 11.92 21.80 -7.60
C ASN A 381 13.13 21.88 -8.58
N ARG A 382 14.07 20.96 -8.47
CA ARG A 382 15.06 20.62 -9.51
C ARG A 382 14.67 19.25 -10.07
N PHE A 383 15.15 18.88 -11.26
CA PHE A 383 14.95 17.59 -11.98
C PHE A 383 14.32 17.71 -13.44
N VAL A 384 14.63 16.78 -14.41
CA VAL A 384 14.51 16.66 -15.92
C VAL A 384 15.11 15.30 -16.51
N VAL A 385 14.57 14.10 -16.27
CA VAL A 385 14.79 12.78 -17.02
C VAL A 385 16.18 12.05 -17.13
N LEU A 386 16.19 10.70 -17.10
CA LEU A 386 17.32 9.82 -17.55
C LEU A 386 17.34 9.65 -19.09
N LEU A 387 18.50 9.88 -19.72
CA LEU A 387 18.85 9.43 -21.08
C LEU A 387 19.87 8.28 -21.02
#